data_AF-A0A2S5QZJ1-F1
#
_entry.id   AF-A0A2S5QZJ1-F1
#
_cell.length_a   1.000
_cell.length_b   1.000
_cell.length_c   1.000
_cell.angle_alpha   90.00
_cell.angle_beta   90.00
_cell.angle_gamma   90.00
#
_symmetry.space_group_name_H-M   'P 1'
#
loop_
_entity.id
_entity.type
_entity.pdbx_description
1 polymer ?
#
loop_
_entity_poly.entity_id
_entity_poly.type
_entity_poly.pdbx_seq_one_letter_code
_entity_poly.pdbx_strand_id
1 'polypeptide(L)'
;MSNQSVLQRAILATVLAIFNVSVVANDEKIKLPEKKIEALRVCADPGNMPMSNDKGEGYANKIAKIIADGLGTHVTYFYRPYLNRGLTRQTFDNNECDILMDMTADDERMLTTIPVYKSTFVLAYRNDKGIDIKSLDDPKLLNDYKVGVFQHSAIRTVLQEHGIKRENTVVRTIAHDADLRPERQPHMDVQLMLDGKLDVAALWGPMAGWYKTIKKEPVTIVPVNLMDDKTPMEFALAIGMRKNAKDLKQKIEAVMLKEKDSIKKVFDDYGVPLVKCDECVVSGNLPSHGAYKPIVRKAIVPAQSDVATLPAMIDEALKQGSSLEQELHNATIARDSTRIEYLLKRGAKVDAKDTEGQTPLMVAAKGGDLSVINGLLEYKANPNAQDNDGWTAAMYAVKSNEPKIFRLLGKHKADFNMINKDGLTALAMAVHDNKANAAVAMLDNNANPDFAMGAAKYNALMLAVTKGNLTLAQTLLQYKANPNATNAGGVTPLMIAAHRNHDMVISLLLKAGAKVDVKDDEGKTALMIAKENDAKNAVIQLEKSL
;
A
#
# COMPACT_ATOMS: atom_id res chain seq x y z
N MET A 1 -21.80 20.04 9.90
CA MET A 1 -20.53 20.26 10.62
C MET A 1 -19.61 19.07 10.35
N SER A 2 -18.83 19.15 9.26
CA SER A 2 -17.77 18.19 8.92
C SER A 2 -16.96 18.84 7.80
N ASN A 3 -16.08 19.76 8.19
CA ASN A 3 -15.12 20.42 7.30
C ASN A 3 -13.73 19.89 7.66
N GLN A 4 -13.26 18.85 6.96
CA GLN A 4 -11.84 18.59 6.84
C GLN A 4 -11.42 19.09 5.46
N SER A 5 -10.89 20.32 5.41
CA SER A 5 -10.32 20.94 4.22
C SER A 5 -8.81 20.70 4.16
N VAL A 6 -8.33 20.49 2.93
CA VAL A 6 -6.99 20.04 2.51
C VAL A 6 -5.84 21.00 2.91
N LEU A 7 -6.17 22.20 3.39
CA LEU A 7 -5.22 23.21 3.89
C LEU A 7 -4.49 22.82 5.20
N GLN A 8 -5.02 21.92 6.03
CA GLN A 8 -4.41 21.59 7.34
C GLN A 8 -3.19 20.66 7.28
N ARG A 9 -2.97 19.94 6.16
CA ARG A 9 -1.82 19.02 5.98
C ARG A 9 -0.75 19.52 5.01
N ALA A 10 -1.10 20.44 4.11
CA ALA A 10 -0.16 20.94 3.10
C ALA A 10 0.84 21.98 3.63
N ILE A 11 0.53 22.69 4.73
CA ILE A 11 1.30 23.85 5.21
C ILE A 11 1.87 23.66 6.63
N LEU A 12 1.26 22.84 7.50
CA LEU A 12 1.69 22.73 8.92
C LEU A 12 3.05 22.02 9.09
N ALA A 13 3.45 21.14 8.17
CA ALA A 13 4.72 20.41 8.23
C ALA A 13 5.88 21.09 7.50
N THR A 14 5.64 22.19 6.77
CA THR A 14 6.68 22.91 6.02
C THR A 14 7.24 24.10 6.80
N VAL A 15 6.59 24.52 7.91
CA VAL A 15 6.90 25.79 8.60
C VAL A 15 7.23 25.65 10.11
N LEU A 16 6.94 24.53 10.77
CA LEU A 16 7.15 24.40 12.23
C LEU A 16 8.50 23.81 12.69
N ALA A 17 9.46 23.58 11.78
CA ALA A 17 10.79 23.06 12.17
C ALA A 17 11.94 23.74 11.40
N ILE A 18 11.78 25.01 11.05
CA ILE A 18 12.84 25.86 10.53
C ILE A 18 13.03 26.96 11.59
N PHE A 19 14.21 27.00 12.22
CA PHE A 19 14.63 27.93 13.27
C PHE A 19 13.92 27.88 14.64
N ASN A 20 14.43 27.06 15.56
CA ASN A 20 14.44 27.46 16.99
C ASN A 20 15.63 26.82 17.71
N VAL A 21 16.76 27.53 17.70
CA VAL A 21 17.85 27.37 18.67
C VAL A 21 17.82 28.61 19.56
N SER A 22 17.54 28.41 20.85
CA SER A 22 18.05 29.29 21.90
C SER A 22 19.06 28.50 22.71
N VAL A 23 20.32 28.85 22.52
CA VAL A 23 21.47 28.37 23.29
C VAL A 23 21.34 28.88 24.72
N VAL A 24 21.41 27.97 25.70
CA VAL A 24 22.14 28.25 26.94
C VAL A 24 23.07 27.07 27.16
N ALA A 25 24.37 27.37 27.13
CA ALA A 25 25.44 26.45 27.39
C ALA A 25 25.38 25.93 28.83
N ASN A 26 25.60 24.63 29.01
CA ASN A 26 26.58 24.15 29.99
C ASN A 26 26.98 22.71 29.66
N ASP A 27 28.29 22.49 29.71
CA ASP A 27 28.95 21.20 29.65
C ASP A 27 28.41 20.25 30.72
N GLU A 28 27.79 19.16 30.29
CA GLU A 28 27.92 17.84 30.91
C GLU A 28 27.34 16.79 29.95
N LYS A 29 28.12 15.72 29.70
CA LYS A 29 27.68 14.58 28.88
C LYS A 29 26.51 13.87 29.57
N ILE A 30 25.29 14.33 29.31
CA ILE A 30 24.09 13.58 29.66
C ILE A 30 23.97 12.43 28.65
N LYS A 31 24.47 11.24 29.02
CA LYS A 31 23.94 10.00 28.47
C LYS A 31 22.45 9.98 28.80
N LEU A 32 21.60 10.27 27.82
CA LEU A 32 20.18 10.00 27.93
C LEU A 32 20.04 8.52 28.31
N PRO A 33 19.41 8.19 29.45
CA PRO A 33 19.25 6.80 29.84
C PRO A 33 18.45 6.09 28.76
N GLU A 34 18.94 4.93 28.29
CA GLU A 34 18.14 4.06 27.45
C GLU A 34 16.81 3.81 28.18
N LYS A 35 15.71 4.35 27.64
CA LYS A 35 14.40 4.20 28.25
C LYS A 35 14.07 2.71 28.21
N LYS A 36 14.22 2.05 29.36
CA LYS A 36 13.94 0.63 29.53
C LYS A 36 12.47 0.41 29.18
N ILE A 37 12.19 -0.53 28.28
CA ILE A 37 10.82 -0.89 27.94
C ILE A 37 10.23 -1.60 29.18
N GLU A 38 9.35 -0.92 29.92
CA GLU A 38 8.76 -1.46 31.16
C GLU A 38 7.95 -2.73 30.90
N ALA A 39 7.19 -2.75 29.80
CA ALA A 39 6.49 -3.91 29.26
C ALA A 39 6.33 -3.76 27.75
N LEU A 40 6.40 -4.85 26.99
CA LEU A 40 6.06 -4.86 25.56
C LEU A 40 4.54 -5.05 25.41
N ARG A 41 3.83 -4.01 24.96
CA ARG A 41 2.36 -4.06 24.79
C ARG A 41 1.98 -4.59 23.42
N VAL A 42 1.27 -5.70 23.40
CA VAL A 42 0.95 -6.44 22.17
C VAL A 42 -0.56 -6.43 21.92
N CYS A 43 -0.93 -6.00 20.72
CA CYS A 43 -2.31 -6.09 20.27
C CYS A 43 -2.63 -7.53 19.90
N ALA A 44 -3.60 -8.13 20.59
CA ALA A 44 -3.99 -9.52 20.39
C ALA A 44 -5.51 -9.65 20.26
N ASP A 45 -5.94 -10.70 19.56
CA ASP A 45 -7.34 -11.07 19.46
C ASP A 45 -7.65 -12.13 20.51
N PRO A 46 -8.68 -11.94 21.37
CA PRO A 46 -8.98 -12.88 22.45
C PRO A 46 -9.50 -14.25 21.99
N GLY A 47 -9.87 -14.44 20.71
CA GLY A 47 -10.43 -15.71 20.22
C GLY A 47 -9.86 -16.23 18.88
N ASN A 48 -8.90 -15.54 18.27
CA ASN A 48 -8.38 -15.85 16.93
C ASN A 48 -7.34 -16.98 16.94
N MET A 49 -7.74 -18.17 17.38
CA MET A 49 -6.85 -19.34 17.30
C MET A 49 -6.58 -19.72 15.84
N PRO A 50 -5.35 -20.13 15.50
CA PRO A 50 -4.22 -20.41 16.40
C PRO A 50 -3.29 -19.22 16.69
N MET A 51 -3.58 -18.02 16.21
CA MET A 51 -2.71 -16.85 16.37
C MET A 51 -2.69 -16.37 17.82
N SER A 52 -3.85 -16.09 18.40
CA SER A 52 -3.94 -15.59 19.76
C SER A 52 -5.25 -15.91 20.46
N ASN A 53 -5.20 -15.96 21.79
CA ASN A 53 -6.37 -15.88 22.66
C ASN A 53 -6.03 -15.20 23.99
N ASP A 54 -7.05 -14.91 24.81
CA ASP A 54 -6.91 -14.26 26.13
C ASP A 54 -6.09 -15.07 27.15
N LYS A 55 -5.98 -16.38 26.94
CA LYS A 55 -5.15 -17.32 27.73
C LYS A 55 -3.68 -17.35 27.32
N GLY A 56 -3.29 -16.67 26.24
CA GLY A 56 -1.90 -16.68 25.75
C GLY A 56 -1.47 -18.00 25.09
N GLU A 57 -2.43 -18.79 24.61
CA GLU A 57 -2.22 -20.13 24.03
C GLU A 57 -1.96 -20.09 22.52
N GLY A 58 -2.01 -18.93 21.86
CA GLY A 58 -1.73 -18.83 20.44
C GLY A 58 -0.22 -18.76 20.12
N TYR A 59 0.18 -19.08 18.90
CA TYR A 59 1.58 -18.99 18.51
C TYR A 59 2.09 -17.55 18.52
N ALA A 60 1.25 -16.57 18.15
CA ALA A 60 1.63 -15.16 18.17
C ALA A 60 1.83 -14.68 19.62
N ASN A 61 1.04 -15.19 20.58
CA ASN A 61 1.28 -14.94 22.01
C ASN A 61 2.64 -15.51 22.46
N LYS A 62 2.96 -16.75 22.06
CA LYS A 62 4.24 -17.39 22.42
C LYS A 62 5.44 -16.66 21.82
N ILE A 63 5.36 -16.25 20.56
CA ILE A 63 6.43 -15.48 19.89
C ILE A 63 6.60 -14.10 20.54
N ALA A 64 5.50 -13.41 20.83
CA ALA A 64 5.55 -12.14 21.56
C ALA A 64 6.25 -12.27 22.92
N LYS A 65 6.01 -13.39 23.63
CA LYS A 65 6.71 -13.69 24.89
C LYS A 65 8.21 -13.90 24.67
N ILE A 66 8.62 -14.68 23.66
CA ILE A 66 10.05 -14.88 23.32
C ILE A 66 10.73 -13.52 23.07
N ILE A 67 10.07 -12.64 22.32
CA ILE A 67 10.59 -11.30 22.03
C ILE A 67 10.72 -10.46 23.30
N ALA A 68 9.68 -10.41 24.14
CA ALA A 68 9.70 -9.66 25.38
C ALA A 68 10.82 -10.15 26.33
N ASP A 69 10.94 -11.47 26.50
CA ASP A 69 11.96 -12.10 27.34
C ASP A 69 13.37 -11.75 26.80
N GLY A 70 13.57 -11.79 25.47
CA GLY A 70 14.82 -11.39 24.82
C GLY A 70 15.16 -9.89 24.89
N LEU A 71 14.13 -9.04 25.04
CA LEU A 71 14.30 -7.60 25.32
C LEU A 71 14.56 -7.32 26.81
N GLY A 72 14.57 -8.35 27.68
CA GLY A 72 14.72 -8.19 29.13
C GLY A 72 13.50 -7.54 29.79
N THR A 73 12.31 -7.76 29.21
CA THR A 73 11.03 -7.24 29.70
C THR A 73 9.97 -8.34 29.72
N HIS A 74 8.73 -7.98 30.03
CA HIS A 74 7.58 -8.89 29.99
C HIS A 74 6.53 -8.40 28.98
N VAL A 75 5.69 -9.32 28.51
CA VAL A 75 4.59 -9.00 27.60
C VAL A 75 3.35 -8.60 28.37
N THR A 76 2.64 -7.60 27.86
CA THR A 76 1.25 -7.28 28.24
C THR A 76 0.40 -7.27 26.99
N TYR A 77 -0.85 -7.71 27.12
CA TYR A 77 -1.76 -7.82 25.98
C TYR A 77 -2.90 -6.82 26.08
N PHE A 78 -3.17 -6.15 24.98
CA PHE A 78 -4.41 -5.42 24.78
C PHE A 78 -5.32 -6.28 23.90
N TYR A 79 -6.28 -6.96 24.53
CA TYR A 79 -7.22 -7.82 23.84
C TYR A 79 -8.39 -7.04 23.29
N ARG A 80 -8.59 -7.13 21.97
CA ARG A 80 -9.76 -6.58 21.29
C ARG A 80 -9.98 -7.36 20.00
N PRO A 81 -11.19 -7.65 19.53
CA PRO A 81 -11.36 -8.32 18.25
C PRO A 81 -10.74 -7.53 17.09
N TYR A 82 -10.14 -8.21 16.12
CA TYR A 82 -9.43 -7.58 14.99
C TYR A 82 -10.31 -6.55 14.25
N LEU A 83 -11.58 -6.88 14.02
CA LEU A 83 -12.53 -5.97 13.37
C LEU A 83 -12.84 -4.72 14.20
N ASN A 84 -12.91 -4.87 15.53
CA ASN A 84 -13.18 -3.76 16.43
C ASN A 84 -11.97 -2.82 16.61
N ARG A 85 -10.77 -3.27 16.21
CA ARG A 85 -9.54 -2.45 16.18
C ARG A 85 -9.44 -1.53 14.96
N GLY A 86 -10.34 -1.68 13.98
CA GLY A 86 -10.43 -0.82 12.79
C GLY A 86 -9.10 -0.70 12.04
N LEU A 87 -8.78 -1.68 11.19
CA LEU A 87 -7.64 -1.70 10.25
C LEU A 87 -6.63 -0.55 10.46
N THR A 88 -5.78 -0.67 11.49
CA THR A 88 -4.53 0.08 11.71
C THR A 88 -4.61 1.59 12.00
N ARG A 89 -5.71 2.28 11.67
CA ARG A 89 -5.75 3.77 11.75
C ARG A 89 -5.87 4.33 13.17
N GLN A 90 -6.39 3.58 14.13
CA GLN A 90 -6.57 4.07 15.50
C GLN A 90 -5.79 3.28 16.55
N THR A 91 -5.45 2.03 16.26
CA THR A 91 -4.80 1.12 17.21
C THR A 91 -3.52 1.71 17.79
N PHE A 92 -2.66 2.25 16.92
CA PHE A 92 -1.43 2.89 17.38
C PHE A 92 -1.66 4.32 17.86
N ASP A 93 -2.53 5.09 17.22
CA ASP A 93 -2.79 6.49 17.56
C ASP A 93 -3.37 6.65 18.98
N ASN A 94 -4.14 5.67 19.45
CA ASN A 94 -4.71 5.63 20.81
C ASN A 94 -3.73 5.13 21.89
N ASN A 95 -2.49 4.80 21.52
CA ASN A 95 -1.50 4.24 22.45
C ASN A 95 -1.92 2.93 23.13
N GLU A 96 -2.76 2.14 22.45
CA GLU A 96 -3.27 0.85 22.94
C GLU A 96 -2.15 -0.23 22.95
N CYS A 97 -1.27 -0.23 21.94
CA CYS A 97 -0.22 -1.23 21.76
C CYS A 97 1.08 -0.64 21.20
N ASP A 98 2.19 -1.34 21.43
CA ASP A 98 3.49 -1.06 20.81
C ASP A 98 3.66 -1.83 19.50
N ILE A 99 3.18 -3.08 19.45
CA ILE A 99 3.29 -3.94 18.27
C ILE A 99 2.00 -4.69 17.93
N LEU A 100 1.90 -5.10 16.67
CA LEU A 100 0.85 -5.94 16.11
C LEU A 100 1.49 -7.12 15.37
N MET A 101 1.09 -8.34 15.73
CA MET A 101 1.61 -9.56 15.12
C MET A 101 0.92 -9.85 13.77
N ASP A 102 1.57 -10.66 12.93
CA ASP A 102 1.02 -11.21 11.68
C ASP A 102 0.54 -10.16 10.67
N MET A 103 1.30 -9.06 10.53
CA MET A 103 1.05 -8.03 9.51
C MET A 103 1.77 -8.36 8.22
N THR A 104 1.21 -8.03 7.05
CA THR A 104 1.94 -8.24 5.79
C THR A 104 3.19 -7.36 5.78
N ALA A 105 4.33 -7.93 5.37
CA ALA A 105 5.61 -7.24 5.45
C ALA A 105 5.69 -5.96 4.60
N ASP A 106 4.83 -5.85 3.59
CA ASP A 106 4.69 -4.75 2.64
C ASP A 106 3.61 -3.71 3.02
N ASP A 107 3.04 -3.77 4.23
CA ASP A 107 1.97 -2.85 4.64
C ASP A 107 2.46 -1.39 4.82
N GLU A 108 2.25 -0.57 3.78
CA GLU A 108 2.64 0.85 3.76
C GLU A 108 1.97 1.72 4.84
N ARG A 109 0.93 1.22 5.52
CA ARG A 109 0.23 1.97 6.57
C ARG A 109 1.01 2.02 7.88
N MET A 110 1.97 1.13 8.08
CA MET A 110 2.74 1.01 9.32
C MET A 110 4.23 0.76 9.06
N LEU A 111 5.04 0.76 10.11
CA LEU A 111 6.41 0.23 10.04
C LEU A 111 6.34 -1.26 10.34
N THR A 112 6.98 -2.08 9.51
CA THR A 112 7.06 -3.53 9.68
C THR A 112 8.50 -3.95 9.93
N THR A 113 8.72 -5.02 10.70
CA THR A 113 10.02 -5.70 10.77
C THR A 113 10.34 -6.40 9.45
N ILE A 114 11.56 -6.93 9.32
CA ILE A 114 11.82 -8.06 8.42
C ILE A 114 10.76 -9.15 8.68
N PRO A 115 10.32 -9.89 7.65
CA PRO A 115 9.33 -10.94 7.83
C PRO A 115 9.76 -11.96 8.88
N VAL A 116 8.85 -12.33 9.77
CA VAL A 116 9.08 -13.41 10.74
C VAL A 116 9.03 -14.76 10.03
N TYR A 117 8.00 -14.97 9.19
CA TYR A 117 7.80 -16.20 8.43
C TYR A 117 7.00 -15.93 7.16
N LYS A 118 6.98 -16.91 6.26
CA LYS A 118 6.07 -16.95 5.10
C LYS A 118 5.21 -18.20 5.18
N SER A 119 3.91 -18.08 4.90
CA SER A 119 2.99 -19.23 4.83
C SER A 119 2.04 -19.08 3.64
N THR A 120 1.15 -20.04 3.46
CA THR A 120 0.27 -20.17 2.30
C THR A 120 -1.15 -20.53 2.70
N PHE A 121 -2.10 -20.21 1.82
CA PHE A 121 -3.39 -20.88 1.82
C PHE A 121 -3.23 -22.38 1.52
N VAL A 122 -4.20 -23.17 1.99
CA VAL A 122 -4.19 -24.62 1.86
C VAL A 122 -5.60 -25.14 1.56
N LEU A 123 -5.67 -26.33 0.94
CA LEU A 123 -6.85 -27.19 1.02
C LEU A 123 -6.63 -28.19 2.17
N ALA A 124 -7.55 -28.21 3.12
CA ALA A 124 -7.54 -29.14 4.24
C ALA A 124 -8.73 -30.09 4.16
N TYR A 125 -8.47 -31.38 4.30
CA TYR A 125 -9.51 -32.41 4.28
C TYR A 125 -9.12 -33.61 5.15
N ARG A 126 -10.09 -34.45 5.48
CA ARG A 126 -9.87 -35.65 6.29
C ARG A 126 -9.02 -36.69 5.57
N ASN A 127 -7.99 -37.21 6.22
CA ASN A 127 -7.09 -38.21 5.63
C ASN A 127 -7.73 -39.60 5.46
N ASP A 128 -8.83 -39.87 6.14
CA ASP A 128 -9.58 -41.14 6.11
C ASP A 128 -10.71 -41.16 5.08
N LYS A 129 -10.87 -40.10 4.28
CA LYS A 129 -11.93 -39.95 3.27
C LYS A 129 -11.49 -40.30 1.84
N GLY A 130 -10.24 -40.68 1.63
CA GLY A 130 -9.72 -41.02 0.29
C GLY A 130 -9.73 -39.84 -0.69
N ILE A 131 -9.74 -38.60 -0.19
CA ILE A 131 -9.65 -37.38 -1.01
C ILE A 131 -8.18 -37.18 -1.39
N ASP A 132 -7.91 -36.92 -2.67
CA ASP A 132 -6.56 -36.62 -3.17
C ASP A 132 -6.63 -35.53 -4.24
N ILE A 133 -6.49 -34.26 -3.81
CA ILE A 133 -6.58 -33.10 -4.70
C ILE A 133 -5.17 -32.67 -5.07
N LYS A 134 -4.86 -32.67 -6.38
CA LYS A 134 -3.55 -32.26 -6.92
C LYS A 134 -3.56 -30.95 -7.68
N SER A 135 -4.73 -30.49 -8.11
CA SER A 135 -4.91 -29.26 -8.88
C SER A 135 -6.18 -28.53 -8.45
N LEU A 136 -6.20 -27.21 -8.63
CA LEU A 136 -7.41 -26.41 -8.47
C LEU A 136 -8.44 -26.66 -9.59
N ASP A 137 -8.02 -27.29 -10.69
CA ASP A 137 -8.89 -27.75 -11.79
C ASP A 137 -9.50 -29.14 -11.55
N ASP A 138 -9.31 -29.73 -10.36
CA ASP A 138 -9.82 -31.06 -10.05
C ASP A 138 -11.36 -31.11 -10.20
N PRO A 139 -11.92 -31.97 -11.06
CA PRO A 139 -13.35 -31.99 -11.32
C PRO A 139 -14.20 -32.25 -10.07
N LYS A 140 -13.73 -33.07 -9.13
CA LYS A 140 -14.46 -33.34 -7.87
C LYS A 140 -14.41 -32.14 -6.96
N LEU A 141 -13.26 -31.44 -6.87
CA LEU A 141 -13.15 -30.18 -6.14
C LEU A 141 -14.15 -29.14 -6.65
N LEU A 142 -14.29 -29.02 -7.97
CA LEU A 142 -15.11 -27.98 -8.58
C LEU A 142 -16.61 -28.30 -8.60
N ASN A 143 -16.99 -29.58 -8.65
CA ASN A 143 -18.37 -30.00 -8.91
C ASN A 143 -19.01 -30.84 -7.80
N ASP A 144 -18.22 -31.62 -7.05
CA ASP A 144 -18.76 -32.66 -6.16
C ASP A 144 -18.58 -32.27 -4.68
N TYR A 145 -17.43 -31.73 -4.33
CA TYR A 145 -17.09 -31.39 -2.94
C TYR A 145 -17.75 -30.10 -2.49
N LYS A 146 -18.16 -30.10 -1.22
CA LYS A 146 -18.61 -28.91 -0.51
C LYS A 146 -17.41 -28.25 0.17
N VAL A 147 -17.05 -27.06 -0.31
CA VAL A 147 -15.81 -26.37 0.05
C VAL A 147 -16.10 -25.16 0.92
N GLY A 148 -15.56 -25.13 2.14
CA GLY A 148 -15.58 -23.95 3.01
C GLY A 148 -14.50 -22.95 2.64
N VAL A 149 -14.85 -21.67 2.52
CA VAL A 149 -13.91 -20.58 2.21
C VAL A 149 -14.22 -19.34 3.04
N PHE A 150 -13.19 -18.55 3.31
CA PHE A 150 -13.37 -17.24 3.94
C PHE A 150 -13.72 -16.14 2.92
N GLN A 151 -14.59 -15.19 3.29
CA GLN A 151 -15.13 -14.17 2.39
C GLN A 151 -14.07 -13.38 1.59
N HIS A 152 -12.96 -13.04 2.23
CA HIS A 152 -11.90 -12.21 1.64
C HIS A 152 -10.60 -12.97 1.34
N SER A 153 -10.62 -14.31 1.38
CA SER A 153 -9.42 -15.08 1.09
C SER A 153 -9.10 -15.09 -0.40
N ALA A 154 -7.81 -15.06 -0.74
CA ALA A 154 -7.35 -15.20 -2.12
C ALA A 154 -7.78 -16.55 -2.71
N ILE A 155 -7.73 -17.63 -1.91
CA ILE A 155 -8.15 -18.98 -2.35
C ILE A 155 -9.60 -19.03 -2.83
N ARG A 156 -10.50 -18.22 -2.23
CA ARG A 156 -11.89 -18.13 -2.67
C ARG A 156 -11.97 -17.57 -4.08
N THR A 157 -11.26 -16.47 -4.34
CA THR A 157 -11.22 -15.82 -5.66
C THR A 157 -10.65 -16.77 -6.70
N VAL A 158 -9.54 -17.42 -6.38
CA VAL A 158 -8.89 -18.37 -7.30
C VAL A 158 -9.82 -19.55 -7.62
N LEU A 159 -10.45 -20.20 -6.61
CA LEU A 159 -11.39 -21.29 -6.88
C LEU A 159 -12.56 -20.86 -7.77
N GLN A 160 -13.05 -19.62 -7.63
CA GLN A 160 -14.08 -19.06 -8.52
C GLN A 160 -13.57 -18.87 -9.96
N GLU A 161 -12.33 -18.43 -10.15
CA GLU A 161 -11.71 -18.29 -11.46
C GLU A 161 -11.49 -19.66 -12.15
N HIS A 162 -11.25 -20.71 -11.36
CA HIS A 162 -11.19 -22.10 -11.80
C HIS A 162 -12.58 -22.75 -11.96
N GLY A 163 -13.67 -22.00 -11.72
CA GLY A 163 -15.02 -22.42 -12.04
C GLY A 163 -15.75 -23.22 -10.97
N ILE A 164 -15.34 -23.13 -9.69
CA ILE A 164 -16.11 -23.76 -8.61
C ILE A 164 -17.53 -23.22 -8.60
N LYS A 165 -18.51 -24.12 -8.48
CA LYS A 165 -19.92 -23.71 -8.45
C LYS A 165 -20.25 -23.00 -7.13
N ARG A 166 -21.18 -22.03 -7.20
CA ARG A 166 -21.58 -21.25 -6.03
C ARG A 166 -22.27 -22.12 -4.97
N GLU A 167 -23.07 -23.08 -5.41
CA GLU A 167 -23.76 -24.06 -4.57
C GLU A 167 -22.81 -25.02 -3.84
N ASN A 168 -21.63 -25.27 -4.40
CA ASN A 168 -20.57 -26.07 -3.79
C ASN A 168 -19.71 -25.27 -2.79
N THR A 169 -19.85 -23.94 -2.75
CA THR A 169 -19.00 -23.06 -1.95
C THR A 169 -19.75 -22.55 -0.72
N VAL A 170 -19.24 -22.84 0.48
CA VAL A 170 -19.75 -22.29 1.74
C VAL A 170 -18.86 -21.13 2.16
N VAL A 171 -19.36 -19.91 1.97
CA VAL A 171 -18.61 -18.70 2.32
C VAL A 171 -18.84 -18.32 3.78
N ARG A 172 -17.77 -18.31 4.56
CA ARG A 172 -17.76 -17.76 5.92
C ARG A 172 -17.50 -16.26 5.88
N THR A 173 -18.48 -15.49 6.35
CA THR A 173 -18.38 -14.04 6.49
C THR A 173 -17.59 -13.66 7.74
N ILE A 174 -16.91 -12.52 7.69
CA ILE A 174 -16.21 -12.02 8.88
C ILE A 174 -17.24 -11.65 9.96
N ALA A 175 -17.01 -12.08 11.19
CA ALA A 175 -17.84 -11.76 12.35
C ALA A 175 -17.11 -10.83 13.32
N HIS A 176 -17.73 -9.72 13.69
CA HIS A 176 -17.17 -8.72 14.62
C HIS A 176 -17.20 -9.18 16.08
N ASP A 177 -18.00 -10.21 16.37
CA ASP A 177 -18.23 -10.83 17.68
C ASP A 177 -17.64 -12.24 17.78
N ALA A 178 -16.65 -12.57 16.94
CA ALA A 178 -16.06 -13.91 16.89
C ALA A 178 -15.31 -14.31 18.17
N ASP A 179 -14.98 -13.34 19.03
CA ASP A 179 -14.49 -13.55 20.39
C ASP A 179 -15.58 -14.06 21.34
N LEU A 180 -16.78 -13.51 21.24
CA LEU A 180 -17.95 -13.93 22.02
C LEU A 180 -18.61 -15.20 21.45
N ARG A 181 -18.35 -15.47 20.17
CA ARG A 181 -18.96 -16.55 19.38
C ARG A 181 -17.89 -17.36 18.65
N PRO A 182 -17.19 -18.28 19.36
CA PRO A 182 -16.08 -19.04 18.81
C PRO A 182 -16.45 -19.83 17.54
N GLU A 183 -17.71 -20.24 17.39
CA GLU A 183 -18.20 -20.95 16.20
C GLU A 183 -18.14 -20.13 14.90
N ARG A 184 -17.94 -18.81 15.02
CA ARG A 184 -17.82 -17.87 13.91
C ARG A 184 -16.36 -17.62 13.49
N GLN A 185 -15.37 -18.15 14.21
CA GLN A 185 -13.96 -17.97 13.89
C GLN A 185 -13.60 -18.60 12.52
N PRO A 186 -12.64 -18.02 11.77
CA PRO A 186 -12.29 -18.52 10.43
C PRO A 186 -11.77 -19.97 10.44
N HIS A 187 -11.07 -20.39 11.50
CA HIS A 187 -10.55 -21.76 11.61
C HIS A 187 -11.66 -22.83 11.69
N MET A 188 -12.91 -22.43 11.99
CA MET A 188 -14.03 -23.36 12.16
C MET A 188 -14.42 -24.09 10.88
N ASP A 189 -13.98 -23.66 9.70
CA ASP A 189 -14.17 -24.44 8.48
C ASP A 189 -13.43 -25.78 8.54
N VAL A 190 -12.30 -25.87 9.26
CA VAL A 190 -11.63 -27.15 9.53
C VAL A 190 -12.50 -28.03 10.43
N GLN A 191 -13.11 -27.47 11.48
CA GLN A 191 -14.03 -28.22 12.34
C GLN A 191 -15.26 -28.71 11.58
N LEU A 192 -15.88 -27.86 10.76
CA LEU A 192 -17.03 -28.26 9.95
C LEU A 192 -16.66 -29.36 8.95
N MET A 193 -15.44 -29.34 8.42
CA MET A 193 -14.92 -30.41 7.58
C MET A 193 -14.73 -31.72 8.38
N LEU A 194 -14.18 -31.65 9.59
CA LEU A 194 -14.05 -32.81 10.48
C LEU A 194 -15.41 -33.41 10.85
N ASP A 195 -16.40 -32.56 11.11
CA ASP A 195 -17.79 -32.90 11.42
C ASP A 195 -18.57 -33.47 10.21
N GLY A 196 -17.96 -33.49 9.01
CA GLY A 196 -18.59 -33.97 7.77
C GLY A 196 -19.63 -33.01 7.17
N LYS A 197 -19.65 -31.76 7.60
CA LYS A 197 -20.52 -30.70 7.03
C LYS A 197 -19.91 -30.04 5.79
N LEU A 198 -18.59 -30.17 5.63
CA LEU A 198 -17.80 -29.79 4.46
C LEU A 198 -16.93 -31.00 4.08
N ASP A 199 -16.58 -31.12 2.81
CA ASP A 199 -15.59 -32.10 2.36
C ASP A 199 -14.17 -31.53 2.42
N VAL A 200 -14.05 -30.23 2.10
CA VAL A 200 -12.77 -29.52 2.02
C VAL A 200 -12.90 -28.15 2.70
N ALA A 201 -11.88 -27.77 3.45
CA ALA A 201 -11.73 -26.44 4.02
C ALA A 201 -10.57 -25.72 3.32
N ALA A 202 -10.88 -24.66 2.57
CA ALA A 202 -9.94 -23.86 1.80
C ALA A 202 -9.64 -22.55 2.54
N LEU A 203 -8.54 -22.51 3.29
CA LEU A 203 -8.27 -21.46 4.29
C LEU A 203 -6.76 -21.24 4.55
N TRP A 204 -6.44 -20.33 5.47
CA TRP A 204 -5.06 -19.97 5.79
C TRP A 204 -4.34 -21.13 6.51
N GLY A 205 -3.16 -21.51 6.01
CA GLY A 205 -2.43 -22.71 6.41
C GLY A 205 -2.23 -22.94 7.91
N PRO A 206 -1.81 -21.93 8.71
CA PRO A 206 -1.63 -22.07 10.14
C PRO A 206 -2.86 -22.64 10.88
N MET A 207 -4.07 -22.28 10.45
CA MET A 207 -5.30 -22.77 11.06
C MET A 207 -5.47 -24.28 10.86
N ALA A 208 -5.19 -24.79 9.66
CA ALA A 208 -5.23 -26.24 9.40
C ALA A 208 -4.10 -26.98 10.16
N GLY A 209 -2.90 -26.38 10.22
CA GLY A 209 -1.76 -26.90 10.98
C GLY A 209 -2.09 -27.16 12.44
N TRP A 210 -2.76 -26.19 13.08
CA TRP A 210 -3.16 -26.27 14.48
C TRP A 210 -4.09 -27.46 14.77
N TYR A 211 -5.06 -27.73 13.90
CA TYR A 211 -5.91 -28.91 14.04
C TYR A 211 -5.09 -30.20 13.90
N LYS A 212 -4.16 -30.23 12.95
CA LYS A 212 -3.32 -31.41 12.72
C LYS A 212 -2.37 -31.72 13.88
N THR A 213 -1.69 -30.72 14.45
CA THR A 213 -0.61 -30.97 15.43
C THR A 213 -1.05 -30.79 16.88
N ILE A 214 -1.74 -29.69 17.19
CA ILE A 214 -2.16 -29.38 18.56
C ILE A 214 -3.43 -30.13 18.93
N LYS A 215 -4.44 -30.15 18.04
CA LYS A 215 -5.67 -30.93 18.25
C LYS A 215 -5.50 -32.40 17.88
N LYS A 216 -4.43 -32.77 17.16
CA LYS A 216 -4.10 -34.14 16.73
C LYS A 216 -5.21 -34.77 15.86
N GLU A 217 -5.88 -33.95 15.06
CA GLU A 217 -6.98 -34.37 14.19
C GLU A 217 -6.45 -34.96 12.87
N PRO A 218 -7.22 -35.86 12.22
CA PRO A 218 -6.82 -36.56 10.99
C PRO A 218 -6.89 -35.68 9.73
N VAL A 219 -6.12 -34.60 9.70
CA VAL A 219 -6.16 -33.58 8.64
C VAL A 219 -4.99 -33.73 7.66
N THR A 220 -5.31 -33.91 6.39
CA THR A 220 -4.39 -33.70 5.27
C THR A 220 -4.38 -32.21 4.91
N ILE A 221 -3.18 -31.67 4.65
CA ILE A 221 -2.97 -30.27 4.30
C ILE A 221 -2.24 -30.24 2.96
N VAL A 222 -2.87 -29.61 1.97
CA VAL A 222 -2.31 -29.42 0.62
C VAL A 222 -2.03 -27.93 0.40
N PRO A 223 -0.76 -27.50 0.38
CA PRO A 223 -0.36 -26.15 -0.01
C PRO A 223 -0.80 -25.84 -1.44
N VAL A 224 -1.39 -24.67 -1.65
CA VAL A 224 -1.88 -24.26 -2.98
C VAL A 224 -1.09 -23.11 -3.60
N ASN A 225 -0.03 -22.63 -2.95
CA ASN A 225 0.77 -21.50 -3.44
C ASN A 225 1.36 -21.73 -4.84
N LEU A 226 1.65 -22.98 -5.21
CA LEU A 226 2.16 -23.35 -6.52
C LEU A 226 1.09 -23.71 -7.56
N MET A 227 -0.19 -23.67 -7.20
CA MET A 227 -1.28 -24.11 -8.07
C MET A 227 -1.90 -22.97 -8.90
N ASP A 228 -1.51 -21.72 -8.64
CA ASP A 228 -1.89 -20.56 -9.45
C ASP A 228 -0.70 -19.61 -9.62
N ASP A 229 -0.65 -18.95 -10.78
CA ASP A 229 0.44 -18.05 -11.17
C ASP A 229 0.07 -16.57 -11.08
N LYS A 230 -1.21 -16.22 -10.88
CA LYS A 230 -1.71 -14.85 -11.05
C LYS A 230 -2.00 -14.18 -9.71
N THR A 231 -2.67 -14.90 -8.82
CA THR A 231 -3.13 -14.40 -7.53
C THR A 231 -2.18 -14.88 -6.44
N PRO A 232 -1.58 -13.97 -5.66
CA PRO A 232 -0.73 -14.35 -4.54
C PRO A 232 -1.47 -15.24 -3.53
N MET A 233 -0.91 -16.43 -3.29
CA MET A 233 -1.46 -17.44 -2.38
C MET A 233 -0.55 -17.71 -1.17
N GLU A 234 0.65 -17.13 -1.17
CA GLU A 234 1.61 -17.11 -0.06
C GLU A 234 1.91 -15.66 0.39
N PHE A 235 2.11 -15.47 1.69
CA PHE A 235 2.34 -14.13 2.27
C PHE A 235 3.45 -14.18 3.32
N ALA A 236 4.34 -13.20 3.25
CA ALA A 236 5.36 -12.94 4.27
C ALA A 236 4.75 -12.07 5.38
N LEU A 237 4.81 -12.57 6.62
CA LEU A 237 4.20 -11.95 7.78
C LEU A 237 5.28 -11.44 8.74
N ALA A 238 5.11 -10.19 9.15
CA ALA A 238 6.02 -9.39 9.96
C ALA A 238 5.31 -8.85 11.21
N ILE A 239 6.07 -8.14 12.05
CA ILE A 239 5.54 -7.43 13.21
C ILE A 239 5.37 -5.96 12.85
N GLY A 240 4.14 -5.47 12.94
CA GLY A 240 3.77 -4.10 12.68
C GLY A 240 3.90 -3.19 13.90
N MET A 241 4.29 -1.94 13.69
CA MET A 241 4.42 -0.90 14.71
C MET A 241 4.25 0.51 14.13
N ARG A 242 4.31 1.54 14.98
CA ARG A 242 4.25 2.95 14.54
C ARG A 242 5.37 3.29 13.57
N LYS A 243 5.07 4.17 12.60
CA LYS A 243 6.03 4.62 11.57
C LYS A 243 7.33 5.23 12.13
N ASN A 244 7.28 5.81 13.32
CA ASN A 244 8.42 6.42 14.00
C ASN A 244 9.13 5.48 15.00
N ALA A 245 8.64 4.25 15.23
CA ALA A 245 9.20 3.32 16.22
C ALA A 245 10.44 2.56 15.70
N LYS A 246 11.39 3.27 15.08
CA LYS A 246 12.58 2.67 14.42
C LYS A 246 13.50 1.94 15.41
N ASP A 247 13.70 2.50 16.61
CA ASP A 247 14.56 1.89 17.63
C ASP A 247 13.95 0.58 18.16
N LEU A 248 12.63 0.57 18.37
CA LEU A 248 11.90 -0.63 18.78
C LEU A 248 11.99 -1.72 17.70
N LYS A 249 11.82 -1.35 16.43
CA LYS A 249 12.02 -2.26 15.29
C LYS A 249 13.39 -2.93 15.34
N GLN A 250 14.46 -2.15 15.45
CA GLN A 250 15.83 -2.68 15.45
C GLN A 250 16.07 -3.64 16.62
N LYS A 251 15.59 -3.29 17.82
CA LYS A 251 15.71 -4.15 19.01
C LYS A 251 14.94 -5.46 18.85
N ILE A 252 13.70 -5.41 18.34
CA ILE A 252 12.90 -6.61 18.08
C ILE A 252 13.57 -7.49 17.03
N GLU A 253 14.05 -6.91 15.93
CA GLU A 253 14.74 -7.66 14.87
C GLU A 253 16.02 -8.36 15.37
N ALA A 254 16.81 -7.69 16.20
CA ALA A 254 17.98 -8.30 16.82
C ALA A 254 17.61 -9.51 17.70
N VAL A 255 16.55 -9.40 18.49
CA VAL A 255 16.04 -10.51 19.31
C VAL A 255 15.50 -11.63 18.44
N MET A 256 14.70 -11.33 17.41
CA MET A 256 14.15 -12.33 16.51
C MET A 256 15.24 -13.14 15.81
N LEU A 257 16.29 -12.48 15.32
CA LEU A 257 17.41 -13.16 14.68
C LEU A 257 18.22 -14.03 15.64
N LYS A 258 18.38 -13.58 16.89
CA LYS A 258 19.03 -14.35 17.96
C LYS A 258 18.20 -15.57 18.36
N GLU A 259 16.89 -15.41 18.51
CA GLU A 259 15.94 -16.43 19.00
C GLU A 259 15.24 -17.19 17.86
N LYS A 260 15.79 -17.16 16.65
CA LYS A 260 15.17 -17.73 15.44
C LYS A 260 14.79 -19.21 15.60
N ASP A 261 15.59 -20.00 16.32
CA ASP A 261 15.35 -21.44 16.50
C ASP A 261 14.19 -21.67 17.48
N SER A 262 14.10 -20.86 18.54
CA SER A 262 12.99 -20.84 19.49
C SER A 262 11.68 -20.46 18.78
N ILE A 263 11.72 -19.43 17.94
CA ILE A 263 10.57 -18.98 17.13
C ILE A 263 10.16 -20.07 16.13
N LYS A 264 11.13 -20.68 15.44
CA LYS A 264 10.89 -21.79 14.51
C LYS A 264 10.21 -22.96 15.21
N LYS A 265 10.66 -23.33 16.41
CA LYS A 265 10.06 -24.41 17.18
C LYS A 265 8.57 -24.14 17.46
N VAL A 266 8.20 -22.89 17.78
CA VAL A 266 6.79 -22.53 17.96
C VAL A 266 5.98 -22.81 16.69
N PHE A 267 6.47 -22.41 15.51
CA PHE A 267 5.76 -22.70 14.26
C PHE A 267 5.66 -24.20 13.96
N ASP A 268 6.72 -24.96 14.22
CA ASP A 268 6.75 -26.42 14.03
C ASP A 268 5.74 -27.11 14.96
N ASP A 269 5.66 -26.72 16.23
CA ASP A 269 4.71 -27.24 17.22
C ASP A 269 3.25 -27.01 16.77
N TYR A 270 2.97 -25.87 16.13
CA TYR A 270 1.64 -25.51 15.60
C TYR A 270 1.39 -26.05 14.19
N GLY A 271 2.33 -26.79 13.60
CA GLY A 271 2.18 -27.35 12.27
C GLY A 271 1.99 -26.31 11.18
N VAL A 272 2.53 -25.11 11.36
CA VAL A 272 2.40 -24.03 10.37
C VAL A 272 3.07 -24.46 9.07
N PRO A 273 2.35 -24.42 7.92
CA PRO A 273 2.94 -24.74 6.62
C PRO A 273 3.86 -23.59 6.19
N LEU A 274 5.12 -23.67 6.63
CA LEU A 274 6.13 -22.65 6.35
C LEU A 274 6.64 -22.80 4.91
N VAL A 275 6.61 -21.68 4.19
CA VAL A 275 7.15 -21.52 2.84
C VAL A 275 8.61 -21.05 2.93
N LYS A 276 9.44 -21.50 1.99
CA LYS A 276 10.83 -21.07 1.85
C LYS A 276 10.88 -19.55 1.68
N CYS A 277 11.72 -18.89 2.46
CA CYS A 277 11.79 -17.44 2.48
C CYS A 277 13.17 -16.98 2.92
N ASP A 278 13.98 -16.54 1.95
CA ASP A 278 15.38 -16.19 2.19
C ASP A 278 15.53 -14.88 3.00
N GLU A 279 14.49 -14.04 3.02
CA GLU A 279 14.43 -12.78 3.77
C GLU A 279 13.74 -12.92 5.15
N CYS A 280 13.17 -14.09 5.47
CA CYS A 280 12.44 -14.30 6.72
C CYS A 280 13.38 -14.71 7.86
N VAL A 281 13.00 -14.36 9.10
CA VAL A 281 13.66 -14.88 10.32
C VAL A 281 13.61 -16.40 10.37
N VAL A 282 12.44 -16.98 10.05
CA VAL A 282 12.23 -18.42 9.95
C VAL A 282 11.82 -18.77 8.53
N SER A 283 12.65 -19.58 7.87
CA SER A 283 12.31 -20.17 6.57
C SER A 283 11.71 -21.56 6.74
N GLY A 284 10.75 -21.89 5.88
CA GLY A 284 10.17 -23.23 5.77
C GLY A 284 10.81 -24.11 4.71
N ASN A 285 10.19 -25.28 4.54
CA ASN A 285 10.59 -26.29 3.56
C ASN A 285 9.66 -26.34 2.34
N LEU A 286 8.47 -25.73 2.42
CA LEU A 286 7.59 -25.67 1.26
C LEU A 286 8.22 -24.78 0.19
N PRO A 287 8.21 -25.18 -1.09
CA PRO A 287 8.72 -24.33 -2.15
C PRO A 287 7.93 -23.01 -2.22
N SER A 288 8.64 -21.90 -2.41
CA SER A 288 8.03 -20.59 -2.68
C SER A 288 7.65 -20.51 -4.14
N HIS A 289 6.51 -19.89 -4.44
CA HIS A 289 6.11 -19.59 -5.83
C HIS A 289 7.10 -18.61 -6.48
N GLY A 290 7.56 -17.63 -5.70
CA GLY A 290 8.35 -16.51 -6.22
C GLY A 290 7.45 -15.37 -6.69
N ALA A 291 7.79 -14.77 -7.83
CA ALA A 291 7.04 -13.65 -8.37
C ALA A 291 5.78 -14.13 -9.11
N TYR A 292 4.61 -13.72 -8.62
CA TYR A 292 3.34 -13.91 -9.31
C TYR A 292 3.27 -13.03 -10.57
N LYS A 293 2.61 -13.54 -11.62
CA LYS A 293 2.34 -12.80 -12.85
C LYS A 293 1.43 -11.61 -12.53
N PRO A 294 1.72 -10.40 -13.05
CA PRO A 294 0.86 -9.24 -12.84
C PRO A 294 -0.57 -9.55 -13.27
N ILE A 295 -1.53 -9.38 -12.37
CA ILE A 295 -2.95 -9.49 -12.70
C ILE A 295 -3.30 -8.34 -13.64
N VAL A 296 -3.36 -8.63 -14.94
CA VAL A 296 -4.05 -7.75 -15.90
C VAL A 296 -5.53 -7.88 -15.57
N ARG A 297 -6.05 -7.00 -14.70
CA ARG A 297 -7.49 -6.94 -14.43
C ARG A 297 -8.20 -6.84 -15.78
N LYS A 298 -9.01 -7.84 -16.15
CA LYS A 298 -9.90 -7.72 -17.31
C LYS A 298 -10.69 -6.44 -17.11
N ALA A 299 -10.49 -5.47 -18.00
CA ALA A 299 -11.27 -4.25 -17.97
C ALA A 299 -12.73 -4.67 -18.07
N ILE A 300 -13.54 -4.33 -17.07
CA ILE A 300 -14.99 -4.37 -17.22
C ILE A 300 -15.28 -3.42 -18.37
N VAL A 301 -15.68 -3.98 -19.51
CA VAL A 301 -16.11 -3.20 -20.67
C VAL A 301 -17.46 -2.60 -20.27
N PRO A 302 -17.56 -1.28 -20.09
CA PRO A 302 -18.81 -0.64 -19.71
C PRO A 302 -19.85 -0.91 -20.80
N ALA A 303 -21.09 -1.20 -20.40
CA ALA A 303 -22.19 -1.31 -21.34
C ALA A 303 -22.32 0.01 -22.11
N GLN A 304 -22.47 -0.07 -23.44
CA GLN A 304 -22.65 1.09 -24.30
C GLN A 304 -24.15 1.26 -24.59
N SER A 305 -24.63 2.50 -24.66
CA SER A 305 -26.01 2.78 -25.03
C SER A 305 -26.35 2.25 -26.42
N ASP A 306 -27.57 1.74 -26.58
CA ASP A 306 -28.10 1.40 -27.89
C ASP A 306 -28.41 2.66 -28.70
N VAL A 307 -27.75 2.80 -29.84
CA VAL A 307 -27.89 3.95 -30.76
C VAL A 307 -29.34 4.17 -31.18
N ALA A 308 -30.16 3.11 -31.28
CA ALA A 308 -31.55 3.23 -31.69
C ALA A 308 -32.45 3.92 -30.64
N THR A 309 -32.18 3.68 -29.35
CA THR A 309 -32.99 4.22 -28.24
C THR A 309 -32.42 5.51 -27.64
N LEU A 310 -31.14 5.76 -27.90
CA LEU A 310 -30.39 6.89 -27.35
C LEU A 310 -31.02 8.27 -27.62
N PRO A 311 -31.53 8.60 -28.84
CA PRO A 311 -32.18 9.89 -29.08
C PRO A 311 -33.40 10.13 -28.17
N ALA A 312 -34.29 9.14 -28.09
CA ALA A 312 -35.50 9.23 -27.27
C ALA A 312 -35.17 9.32 -25.77
N MET A 313 -34.17 8.57 -25.31
CA MET A 313 -33.70 8.62 -23.92
C MET A 313 -33.15 10.01 -23.56
N ILE A 314 -32.34 10.64 -24.44
CA ILE A 314 -31.84 12.00 -24.20
C ILE A 314 -33.00 13.02 -24.27
N ASP A 315 -33.89 12.91 -25.24
CA ASP A 315 -35.05 13.83 -25.36
C ASP A 315 -35.92 13.84 -24.11
N GLU A 316 -36.16 12.66 -23.54
CA GLU A 316 -36.93 12.51 -22.32
C GLU A 316 -36.19 13.11 -21.11
N ALA A 317 -34.89 12.87 -20.98
CA ALA A 317 -34.08 13.47 -19.91
C ALA A 317 -34.09 15.01 -19.98
N LEU A 318 -34.02 15.59 -21.18
CA LEU A 318 -34.10 17.04 -21.39
C LEU A 318 -35.49 17.59 -21.01
N LYS A 319 -36.58 16.88 -21.34
CA LYS A 319 -37.94 17.26 -20.91
C LYS A 319 -38.10 17.24 -19.39
N GLN A 320 -37.42 16.32 -18.72
CA GLN A 320 -37.41 16.20 -17.25
C GLN A 320 -36.49 17.24 -16.57
N GLY A 321 -35.86 18.13 -17.34
CA GLY A 321 -35.07 19.25 -16.82
C GLY A 321 -33.56 19.00 -16.77
N SER A 322 -33.07 17.87 -17.32
CA SER A 322 -31.63 17.69 -17.51
C SER A 322 -31.09 18.59 -18.63
N SER A 323 -29.79 18.86 -18.62
CA SER A 323 -29.10 19.57 -19.70
C SER A 323 -28.21 18.62 -20.50
N LEU A 324 -27.83 19.02 -21.73
CA LEU A 324 -26.88 18.24 -22.53
C LEU A 324 -25.52 18.09 -21.83
N GLU A 325 -25.09 19.11 -21.11
CA GLU A 325 -23.87 19.10 -20.30
C GLU A 325 -23.96 18.12 -19.13
N GLN A 326 -25.09 18.10 -18.42
CA GLN A 326 -25.31 17.15 -17.33
C GLN A 326 -25.32 15.71 -17.85
N GLU A 327 -25.97 15.46 -18.98
CA GLU A 327 -25.97 14.13 -19.60
C GLU A 327 -24.59 13.73 -20.11
N LEU A 328 -23.76 14.68 -20.56
CA LEU A 328 -22.38 14.41 -20.97
C LEU A 328 -21.53 13.95 -19.78
N HIS A 329 -21.69 14.59 -18.62
CA HIS A 329 -21.07 14.15 -17.37
C HIS A 329 -21.54 12.75 -16.97
N ASN A 330 -22.86 12.51 -16.97
CA ASN A 330 -23.43 11.20 -16.64
C ASN A 330 -22.88 10.09 -17.57
N ALA A 331 -22.81 10.35 -18.87
CA ALA A 331 -22.26 9.42 -19.87
C ALA A 331 -20.76 9.15 -19.65
N THR A 332 -20.01 10.17 -19.24
CA THR A 332 -18.59 10.07 -18.92
C THR A 332 -18.35 9.22 -17.67
N ILE A 333 -19.13 9.42 -16.61
CA ILE A 333 -19.10 8.58 -15.40
C ILE A 333 -19.43 7.13 -15.73
N ALA A 334 -20.44 6.91 -16.60
CA ALA A 334 -20.83 5.59 -17.08
C ALA A 334 -19.82 4.96 -18.07
N ARG A 335 -18.85 5.73 -18.56
CA ARG A 335 -17.86 5.31 -19.58
C ARG A 335 -18.52 4.84 -20.88
N ASP A 336 -19.62 5.50 -21.25
CA ASP A 336 -20.43 5.20 -22.44
C ASP A 336 -19.99 6.09 -23.61
N SER A 337 -19.03 5.61 -24.38
CA SER A 337 -18.45 6.35 -25.51
C SER A 337 -19.48 6.66 -26.59
N THR A 338 -20.46 5.77 -26.79
CA THR A 338 -21.53 5.96 -27.78
C THR A 338 -22.42 7.15 -27.38
N ARG A 339 -22.80 7.21 -26.10
CA ARG A 339 -23.60 8.31 -25.56
C ARG A 339 -22.84 9.63 -25.55
N ILE A 340 -21.55 9.60 -25.18
CA ILE A 340 -20.67 10.78 -25.23
C ILE A 340 -20.61 11.34 -26.65
N GLU A 341 -20.33 10.51 -27.66
CA GLU A 341 -20.23 10.95 -29.05
C GLU A 341 -21.55 11.57 -29.55
N TYR A 342 -22.68 10.94 -29.23
CA TYR A 342 -23.99 11.48 -29.59
C TYR A 342 -24.25 12.86 -28.96
N LEU A 343 -23.97 13.02 -27.66
CA LEU A 343 -24.19 14.28 -26.95
C LEU A 343 -23.31 15.41 -27.50
N LEU A 344 -22.04 15.11 -27.82
CA LEU A 344 -21.12 16.08 -28.43
C LEU A 344 -21.58 16.50 -29.83
N LYS A 345 -22.02 15.56 -30.67
CA LYS A 345 -22.63 15.88 -31.99
C LYS A 345 -23.90 16.70 -31.87
N ARG A 346 -24.65 16.52 -30.78
CA ARG A 346 -25.85 17.29 -30.46
C ARG A 346 -25.55 18.68 -29.86
N GLY A 347 -24.28 19.04 -29.73
CA GLY A 347 -23.86 20.38 -29.30
C GLY A 347 -23.60 20.50 -27.79
N ALA A 348 -23.50 19.40 -27.04
CA ALA A 348 -23.00 19.46 -25.67
C ALA A 348 -21.59 20.06 -25.66
N LYS A 349 -21.34 21.01 -24.75
CA LYS A 349 -20.01 21.63 -24.62
C LYS A 349 -19.02 20.63 -24.02
N VAL A 350 -17.98 20.28 -24.77
CA VAL A 350 -16.98 19.27 -24.36
C VAL A 350 -16.27 19.61 -23.03
N ASP A 351 -16.06 20.91 -22.77
CA ASP A 351 -15.43 21.41 -21.54
C ASP A 351 -16.45 21.93 -20.51
N ALA A 352 -17.70 21.46 -20.57
CA ALA A 352 -18.72 21.85 -19.60
C ALA A 352 -18.29 21.47 -18.18
N LYS A 353 -18.35 22.43 -17.27
CA LYS A 353 -17.98 22.22 -15.86
C LYS A 353 -19.18 21.79 -15.04
N ASP A 354 -18.99 20.78 -14.20
CA ASP A 354 -19.97 20.41 -13.17
C ASP A 354 -19.89 21.35 -11.95
N THR A 355 -20.57 21.00 -10.86
CA THR A 355 -20.58 21.78 -9.62
C THR A 355 -19.22 21.86 -8.92
N GLU A 356 -18.33 20.89 -9.14
CA GLU A 356 -16.95 20.89 -8.64
C GLU A 356 -15.99 21.59 -9.61
N GLY A 357 -16.48 22.06 -10.75
CA GLY A 357 -15.67 22.66 -11.80
C GLY A 357 -15.01 21.62 -12.71
N GLN A 358 -15.29 20.33 -12.52
CA GLN A 358 -14.68 19.25 -13.30
C GLN A 358 -15.25 19.24 -14.72
N THR A 359 -14.37 19.03 -15.70
CA THR A 359 -14.76 18.77 -17.10
C THR A 359 -14.94 17.26 -17.32
N PRO A 360 -15.65 16.83 -18.36
CA PRO A 360 -15.71 15.42 -18.76
C PRO A 360 -14.32 14.78 -18.89
N LEU A 361 -13.33 15.51 -19.41
CA LEU A 361 -11.97 14.99 -19.55
C LEU A 361 -11.32 14.68 -18.18
N MET A 362 -11.58 15.48 -17.15
CA MET A 362 -11.09 15.22 -15.78
C MET A 362 -11.78 13.99 -15.17
N VAL A 363 -13.09 13.86 -15.35
CA VAL A 363 -13.87 12.70 -14.89
C VAL A 363 -13.34 11.42 -15.55
N ALA A 364 -13.11 11.44 -16.86
CA ALA A 364 -12.53 10.33 -17.61
C ALA A 364 -11.10 9.99 -17.14
N ALA A 365 -10.27 11.00 -16.91
CA ALA A 365 -8.91 10.84 -16.41
C ALA A 365 -8.86 10.22 -15.00
N LYS A 366 -9.77 10.61 -14.11
CA LYS A 366 -9.95 10.02 -12.77
C LYS A 366 -10.32 8.54 -12.83
N GLY A 367 -11.12 8.14 -13.84
CA GLY A 367 -11.49 6.75 -14.11
C GLY A 367 -10.42 5.92 -14.84
N GLY A 368 -9.42 6.57 -15.45
CA GLY A 368 -8.35 5.91 -16.20
C GLY A 368 -8.78 5.32 -17.55
N ASP A 369 -9.93 5.74 -18.10
CA ASP A 369 -10.45 5.19 -19.35
C ASP A 369 -9.82 5.86 -20.58
N LEU A 370 -8.80 5.21 -21.14
CA LEU A 370 -8.06 5.74 -22.30
C LEU A 370 -8.96 5.98 -23.53
N SER A 371 -10.02 5.18 -23.74
CA SER A 371 -10.92 5.32 -24.88
C SER A 371 -11.76 6.59 -24.76
N VAL A 372 -12.34 6.82 -23.58
CA VAL A 372 -13.14 8.02 -23.32
C VAL A 372 -12.26 9.27 -23.33
N ILE A 373 -11.07 9.22 -22.73
CA ILE A 373 -10.08 10.32 -22.78
C ILE A 373 -9.74 10.66 -24.23
N ASN A 374 -9.45 9.65 -25.07
CA ASN A 374 -9.15 9.87 -26.49
C ASN A 374 -10.34 10.50 -27.23
N GLY A 375 -11.55 9.96 -27.04
CA GLY A 375 -12.76 10.50 -27.66
C GLY A 375 -12.98 11.98 -27.33
N LEU A 376 -12.91 12.36 -26.04
CA LEU A 376 -13.07 13.76 -25.62
C LEU A 376 -11.98 14.68 -26.21
N LEU A 377 -10.72 14.23 -26.25
CA LEU A 377 -9.61 14.99 -26.83
C LEU A 377 -9.72 15.16 -28.36
N GLU A 378 -10.27 14.18 -29.07
CA GLU A 378 -10.57 14.31 -30.51
C GLU A 378 -11.67 15.36 -30.76
N TYR A 379 -12.64 15.48 -29.84
CA TYR A 379 -13.61 16.57 -29.79
C TYR A 379 -13.07 17.88 -29.20
N LYS A 380 -11.73 18.04 -29.14
CA LYS A 380 -11.02 19.25 -28.72
C LYS A 380 -11.26 19.66 -27.25
N ALA A 381 -11.54 18.70 -26.36
CA ALA A 381 -11.49 18.96 -24.92
C ALA A 381 -10.15 19.59 -24.52
N ASN A 382 -10.19 20.61 -23.68
CA ASN A 382 -8.99 21.30 -23.22
C ASN A 382 -8.29 20.50 -22.11
N PRO A 383 -7.10 19.89 -22.37
CA PRO A 383 -6.39 19.13 -21.33
C PRO A 383 -5.86 20.00 -20.18
N ASN A 384 -5.83 21.32 -20.37
CA ASN A 384 -5.33 22.32 -19.43
C ASN A 384 -6.46 23.04 -18.69
N ALA A 385 -7.71 22.62 -18.87
CA ALA A 385 -8.79 23.10 -18.01
C ALA A 385 -8.47 22.80 -16.55
N GLN A 386 -8.90 23.68 -15.65
CA GLN A 386 -8.77 23.53 -14.20
C GLN A 386 -10.15 23.53 -13.55
N ASP A 387 -10.35 22.63 -12.60
CA ASP A 387 -11.55 22.62 -11.75
C ASP A 387 -11.50 23.70 -10.67
N ASN A 388 -12.45 23.67 -9.74
CA ASN A 388 -12.53 24.67 -8.68
C ASN A 388 -11.31 24.66 -7.75
N ASP A 389 -10.54 23.57 -7.68
CA ASP A 389 -9.32 23.44 -6.87
C ASP A 389 -8.03 23.55 -7.68
N GLY A 390 -8.12 23.93 -8.95
CA GLY A 390 -6.97 24.08 -9.83
C GLY A 390 -6.48 22.74 -10.41
N TRP A 391 -7.21 21.65 -10.26
CA TRP A 391 -6.78 20.34 -10.77
C TRP A 391 -7.01 20.23 -12.27
N THR A 392 -6.01 19.70 -12.99
CA THR A 392 -6.11 19.36 -14.41
C THR A 392 -6.40 17.87 -14.61
N ALA A 393 -6.75 17.47 -15.83
CA ALA A 393 -6.95 16.04 -16.16
C ALA A 393 -5.69 15.19 -15.87
N ALA A 394 -4.49 15.73 -16.10
CA ALA A 394 -3.23 15.05 -15.79
C ALA A 394 -3.08 14.76 -14.28
N MET A 395 -3.50 15.68 -13.41
CA MET A 395 -3.44 15.49 -11.96
C MET A 395 -4.37 14.37 -11.48
N TYR A 396 -5.59 14.29 -12.03
CA TYR A 396 -6.52 13.19 -11.74
C TYR A 396 -5.99 11.83 -12.23
N ALA A 397 -5.26 11.80 -13.35
CA ALA A 397 -4.73 10.57 -13.92
C ALA A 397 -3.58 9.94 -13.11
N VAL A 398 -2.89 10.68 -12.23
CA VAL A 398 -1.68 10.23 -11.51
C VAL A 398 -1.89 8.91 -10.77
N LYS A 399 -3.05 8.75 -10.12
CA LYS A 399 -3.36 7.54 -9.34
C LYS A 399 -3.36 6.26 -10.18
N SER A 400 -3.69 6.35 -11.47
CA SER A 400 -3.69 5.19 -12.38
C SER A 400 -2.28 4.64 -12.64
N ASN A 401 -1.25 5.50 -12.56
CA ASN A 401 0.12 5.20 -13.00
C ASN A 401 0.20 4.71 -14.47
N GLU A 402 -0.81 4.97 -15.30
CA GLU A 402 -0.89 4.46 -16.67
C GLU A 402 -0.20 5.42 -17.66
N PRO A 403 1.00 5.08 -18.17
CA PRO A 403 1.81 6.01 -18.97
C PRO A 403 1.14 6.42 -20.29
N LYS A 404 0.25 5.57 -20.84
CA LYS A 404 -0.49 5.86 -22.08
C LYS A 404 -1.39 7.09 -21.95
N ILE A 405 -1.95 7.34 -20.76
CA ILE A 405 -2.81 8.51 -20.53
C ILE A 405 -1.99 9.79 -20.64
N PHE A 406 -0.82 9.85 -19.98
CA PHE A 406 0.04 11.04 -20.01
C PHE A 406 0.63 11.30 -21.40
N ARG A 407 1.01 10.24 -22.13
CA ARG A 407 1.44 10.36 -23.54
C ARG A 407 0.32 10.90 -24.44
N LEU A 408 -0.91 10.42 -24.23
CA LEU A 408 -2.07 10.90 -24.98
C LEU A 408 -2.40 12.37 -24.65
N LEU A 409 -2.42 12.73 -23.36
CA LEU A 409 -2.60 14.13 -22.93
C LEU A 409 -1.50 15.04 -23.51
N GLY A 410 -0.24 14.60 -23.46
CA GLY A 410 0.91 15.32 -24.03
C GLY A 410 0.78 15.53 -25.55
N LYS A 411 0.34 14.50 -26.30
CA LYS A 411 0.02 14.62 -27.74
C LYS A 411 -1.00 15.73 -28.02
N HIS A 412 -1.94 15.96 -27.10
CA HIS A 412 -2.94 17.03 -27.18
C HIS A 412 -2.51 18.32 -26.46
N LYS A 413 -1.21 18.51 -26.22
CA LYS A 413 -0.60 19.72 -25.64
C LYS A 413 -1.00 20.00 -24.18
N ALA A 414 -1.15 18.95 -23.37
CA ALA A 414 -1.25 19.11 -21.93
C ALA A 414 0.03 19.75 -21.35
N ASP A 415 -0.13 20.76 -20.50
CA ASP A 415 0.96 21.38 -19.75
C ASP A 415 1.06 20.74 -18.36
N PHE A 416 2.09 19.91 -18.19
CA PHE A 416 2.35 19.21 -16.93
C PHE A 416 2.95 20.11 -15.83
N ASN A 417 3.22 21.39 -16.14
CA ASN A 417 3.76 22.37 -15.19
C ASN A 417 2.67 23.22 -14.54
N MET A 418 1.41 23.04 -14.92
CA MET A 418 0.29 23.68 -14.23
C MET A 418 0.24 23.22 -12.77
N ILE A 419 -0.15 24.15 -11.88
CA ILE A 419 -0.27 23.90 -10.44
C ILE A 419 -1.73 23.97 -9.99
N ASN A 420 -2.10 23.12 -9.05
CA ASN A 420 -3.36 23.24 -8.33
C ASN A 420 -3.25 24.30 -7.22
N LYS A 421 -4.33 24.51 -6.46
CA LYS A 421 -4.33 25.46 -5.33
C LYS A 421 -3.36 25.12 -4.20
N ASP A 422 -2.92 23.87 -4.10
CA ASP A 422 -1.86 23.44 -3.17
C ASP A 422 -0.45 23.74 -3.72
N GLY A 423 -0.35 24.27 -4.94
CA GLY A 423 0.92 24.59 -5.61
C GLY A 423 1.62 23.38 -6.20
N LEU A 424 0.94 22.23 -6.37
CA LEU A 424 1.52 20.98 -6.86
C LEU A 424 1.29 20.78 -8.35
N THR A 425 2.32 20.31 -9.06
CA THR A 425 2.22 19.83 -10.44
C THR A 425 1.84 18.34 -10.48
N ALA A 426 1.35 17.86 -11.63
CA ALA A 426 1.07 16.44 -11.83
C ALA A 426 2.34 15.57 -11.65
N LEU A 427 3.50 16.03 -12.14
CA LEU A 427 4.77 15.34 -11.97
C LEU A 427 5.14 15.18 -10.48
N ALA A 428 4.95 16.22 -9.68
CA ALA A 428 5.28 16.17 -8.27
C ALA A 428 4.35 15.28 -7.46
N MET A 429 3.06 15.27 -7.79
CA MET A 429 2.12 14.30 -7.22
C MET A 429 2.56 12.87 -7.56
N ALA A 430 2.96 12.62 -8.82
CA ALA A 430 3.48 11.31 -9.21
C ALA A 430 4.75 10.93 -8.45
N VAL A 431 5.67 11.87 -8.22
CA VAL A 431 6.88 11.60 -7.43
C VAL A 431 6.55 11.34 -5.97
N HIS A 432 5.69 12.15 -5.37
CA HIS A 432 5.27 12.01 -3.97
C HIS A 432 4.58 10.67 -3.71
N ASP A 433 3.75 10.22 -4.64
CA ASP A 433 2.94 8.98 -4.53
C ASP A 433 3.62 7.76 -5.17
N ASN A 434 4.92 7.86 -5.49
CA ASN A 434 5.73 6.80 -6.08
C ASN A 434 5.15 6.20 -7.40
N LYS A 435 4.60 7.06 -8.25
CA LYS A 435 4.03 6.71 -9.57
C LYS A 435 5.07 6.87 -10.67
N ALA A 436 6.07 5.99 -10.66
CA ALA A 436 7.24 6.11 -11.54
C ALA A 436 6.91 6.11 -13.05
N ASN A 437 5.95 5.30 -13.49
CA ASN A 437 5.56 5.23 -14.90
C ASN A 437 4.89 6.52 -15.37
N ALA A 438 4.02 7.09 -14.54
CA ALA A 438 3.41 8.40 -14.80
C ALA A 438 4.46 9.50 -14.85
N ALA A 439 5.40 9.53 -13.89
CA ALA A 439 6.48 10.50 -13.84
C ALA A 439 7.34 10.45 -15.12
N VAL A 440 7.79 9.25 -15.53
CA VAL A 440 8.55 9.06 -16.78
C VAL A 440 7.74 9.53 -17.98
N ALA A 441 6.47 9.15 -18.10
CA ALA A 441 5.64 9.55 -19.23
C ALA A 441 5.40 11.07 -19.30
N MET A 442 5.33 11.76 -18.16
CA MET A 442 5.25 13.23 -18.13
C MET A 442 6.57 13.88 -18.52
N LEU A 443 7.71 13.35 -18.05
CA LEU A 443 9.04 13.82 -18.40
C LEU A 443 9.34 13.60 -19.91
N ASP A 444 8.92 12.45 -20.47
CA ASP A 444 8.92 12.16 -21.92
C ASP A 444 8.16 13.23 -22.72
N ASN A 445 7.19 13.90 -22.09
CA ASN A 445 6.32 14.92 -22.68
C ASN A 445 6.60 16.32 -22.12
N ASN A 446 7.86 16.62 -21.83
CA ASN A 446 8.38 17.95 -21.48
C ASN A 446 7.87 18.52 -20.13
N ALA A 447 7.46 17.69 -19.18
CA ALA A 447 7.30 18.14 -17.80
C ALA A 447 8.65 18.63 -17.27
N ASN A 448 8.69 19.81 -16.65
CA ASN A 448 9.92 20.38 -16.13
C ASN A 448 10.24 19.78 -14.74
N PRO A 449 11.31 18.97 -14.59
CA PRO A 449 11.67 18.38 -13.30
C PRO A 449 12.14 19.42 -12.27
N ASP A 450 12.57 20.60 -12.72
CA ASP A 450 13.04 21.71 -11.89
C ASP A 450 11.93 22.72 -11.57
N PHE A 451 10.67 22.43 -11.91
CA PHE A 451 9.56 23.29 -11.55
C PHE A 451 9.47 23.44 -10.02
N ALA A 452 9.63 24.67 -9.54
CA ALA A 452 9.60 25.02 -8.13
C ALA A 452 8.16 25.22 -7.66
N MET A 453 7.74 24.41 -6.69
CA MET A 453 6.34 24.33 -6.26
C MET A 453 6.08 25.00 -4.92
N GLY A 454 4.93 25.66 -4.85
CA GLY A 454 4.43 26.34 -3.66
C GLY A 454 5.39 27.43 -3.13
N ALA A 455 5.04 27.97 -1.96
CA ALA A 455 5.84 29.02 -1.31
C ALA A 455 7.26 28.55 -0.94
N ALA A 456 7.40 27.27 -0.59
CA ALA A 456 8.68 26.69 -0.19
C ALA A 456 9.61 26.37 -1.37
N LYS A 457 9.12 26.45 -2.62
CA LYS A 457 9.92 26.23 -3.86
C LYS A 457 10.61 24.86 -3.93
N TYR A 458 9.96 23.80 -3.46
CA TYR A 458 10.48 22.44 -3.65
C TYR A 458 10.31 22.02 -5.11
N ASN A 459 11.32 21.38 -5.70
CA ASN A 459 11.19 20.73 -7.01
C ASN A 459 10.95 19.21 -6.87
N ALA A 460 10.71 18.52 -7.98
CA ALA A 460 10.43 17.09 -7.97
C ALA A 460 11.60 16.26 -7.40
N LEU A 461 12.85 16.64 -7.70
CA LEU A 461 14.03 15.94 -7.19
C LEU A 461 14.11 16.01 -5.67
N MET A 462 13.88 17.19 -5.08
CA MET A 462 13.86 17.35 -3.62
C MET A 462 12.78 16.48 -2.95
N LEU A 463 11.61 16.32 -3.58
CA LEU A 463 10.56 15.43 -3.08
C LEU A 463 11.00 13.96 -3.11
N ALA A 464 11.59 13.50 -4.23
CA ALA A 464 12.12 12.13 -4.35
C ALA A 464 13.20 11.85 -3.28
N VAL A 465 14.11 12.80 -3.08
CA VAL A 465 15.20 12.72 -2.11
C VAL A 465 14.67 12.70 -0.68
N THR A 466 13.66 13.52 -0.36
CA THR A 466 13.01 13.54 0.96
C THR A 466 12.44 12.16 1.34
N LYS A 467 11.94 11.42 0.36
CA LYS A 467 11.39 10.05 0.55
C LYS A 467 12.45 8.95 0.47
N GLY A 468 13.70 9.28 0.12
CA GLY A 468 14.76 8.28 -0.11
C GLY A 468 14.53 7.44 -1.36
N ASN A 469 13.73 7.93 -2.31
CA ASN A 469 13.40 7.19 -3.52
C ASN A 469 14.54 7.30 -4.54
N LEU A 470 15.50 6.39 -4.43
CA LEU A 470 16.70 6.35 -5.27
C LEU A 470 16.35 6.27 -6.76
N THR A 471 15.39 5.42 -7.14
CA THR A 471 15.00 5.21 -8.54
C THR A 471 14.42 6.47 -9.15
N LEU A 472 13.46 7.14 -8.48
CA LEU A 472 12.89 8.38 -9.00
C LEU A 472 13.88 9.54 -9.00
N ALA A 473 14.75 9.63 -7.99
CA ALA A 473 15.83 10.61 -8.00
C ALA A 473 16.77 10.39 -9.19
N GLN A 474 17.13 9.13 -9.49
CA GLN A 474 17.96 8.78 -10.64
C GLN A 474 17.27 9.14 -11.96
N THR A 475 15.99 8.79 -12.11
CA THR A 475 15.19 9.18 -13.28
C THR A 475 15.17 10.69 -13.46
N LEU A 476 14.86 11.47 -12.42
CA LEU A 476 14.80 12.93 -12.51
C LEU A 476 16.15 13.53 -12.96
N LEU A 477 17.26 13.02 -12.42
CA LEU A 477 18.61 13.43 -12.83
C LEU A 477 18.92 13.04 -14.30
N GLN A 478 18.46 11.87 -14.76
CA GLN A 478 18.57 11.48 -16.18
C GLN A 478 17.81 12.44 -17.09
N TYR A 479 16.65 12.94 -16.63
CA TYR A 479 15.88 14.01 -17.26
C TYR A 479 16.38 15.42 -16.93
N LYS A 480 17.65 15.55 -16.55
CA LYS A 480 18.36 16.83 -16.36
C LYS A 480 17.84 17.71 -15.22
N ALA A 481 17.16 17.13 -14.22
CA ALA A 481 16.89 17.85 -12.97
C ALA A 481 18.20 18.39 -12.38
N ASN A 482 18.20 19.65 -11.96
CA ASN A 482 19.38 20.30 -11.40
C ASN A 482 19.67 19.74 -9.99
N PRO A 483 20.78 19.01 -9.79
CA PRO A 483 21.15 18.47 -8.47
C PRO A 483 21.50 19.56 -7.44
N ASN A 484 21.70 20.80 -7.91
CA ASN A 484 22.05 21.97 -7.12
C ASN A 484 20.90 23.00 -7.03
N ALA A 485 19.67 22.63 -7.42
CA ALA A 485 18.52 23.49 -7.21
C ALA A 485 18.37 23.83 -5.72
N THR A 486 17.95 25.06 -5.41
CA THR A 486 17.70 25.51 -4.03
C THR A 486 16.23 25.84 -3.86
N ASN A 487 15.67 25.44 -2.72
CA ASN A 487 14.32 25.83 -2.34
C ASN A 487 14.31 27.26 -1.77
N ALA A 488 13.19 27.70 -1.19
CA ALA A 488 13.06 29.07 -0.69
C ALA A 488 14.00 29.42 0.48
N GLY A 489 14.57 28.43 1.17
CA GLY A 489 15.53 28.62 2.28
C GLY A 489 16.97 28.28 1.92
N GLY A 490 17.31 28.24 0.62
CA GLY A 490 18.66 27.86 0.16
C GLY A 490 18.97 26.37 0.25
N VAL A 491 18.01 25.51 0.65
CA VAL A 491 18.25 24.08 0.86
C VAL A 491 18.34 23.34 -0.47
N THR A 492 19.41 22.56 -0.65
CA THR A 492 19.65 21.71 -1.84
C THR A 492 19.18 20.27 -1.66
N PRO A 493 18.99 19.48 -2.75
CA PRO A 493 18.77 18.04 -2.66
C PRO A 493 19.83 17.32 -1.81
N LEU A 494 21.10 17.71 -1.91
CA LEU A 494 22.18 17.09 -1.14
C LEU A 494 22.03 17.33 0.37
N MET A 495 21.64 18.53 0.78
CA MET A 495 21.34 18.86 2.18
C MET A 495 20.16 18.04 2.71
N ILE A 496 19.10 17.86 1.90
CA ILE A 496 17.95 17.01 2.28
C ILE A 496 18.41 15.56 2.47
N ALA A 497 19.20 15.02 1.52
CA ALA A 497 19.72 13.65 1.61
C ALA A 497 20.63 13.46 2.84
N ALA A 498 21.45 14.45 3.15
CA ALA A 498 22.34 14.49 4.31
C ALA A 498 21.54 14.50 5.62
N HIS A 499 20.55 15.39 5.75
CA HIS A 499 19.65 15.45 6.90
C HIS A 499 18.93 14.12 7.17
N ARG A 500 18.52 13.41 6.10
CA ARG A 500 17.79 12.14 6.18
C ARG A 500 18.71 10.90 6.28
N ASN A 501 20.03 11.08 6.24
CA ASN A 501 21.03 10.00 6.20
C ASN A 501 20.82 9.00 5.03
N HIS A 502 20.38 9.49 3.87
CA HIS A 502 20.12 8.69 2.66
C HIS A 502 21.40 8.50 1.84
N ASP A 503 22.30 7.65 2.32
CA ASP A 503 23.65 7.39 1.79
C ASP A 503 23.69 7.05 0.29
N MET A 504 22.79 6.19 -0.22
CA MET A 504 22.74 5.88 -1.65
C MET A 504 22.32 7.08 -2.50
N VAL A 505 21.41 7.92 -1.98
CA VAL A 505 20.94 9.14 -2.66
C VAL A 505 22.02 10.22 -2.65
N ILE A 506 22.79 10.35 -1.56
CA ILE A 506 23.97 11.23 -1.49
C ILE A 506 24.97 10.82 -2.59
N SER A 507 25.31 9.54 -2.66
CA SER A 507 26.22 9.01 -3.69
C SER A 507 25.73 9.30 -5.12
N LEU A 508 24.42 9.15 -5.36
CA LEU A 508 23.81 9.47 -6.64
C LEU A 508 23.90 10.97 -6.96
N LEU A 509 23.57 11.84 -6.01
CA LEU A 509 23.60 13.29 -6.19
C LEU A 509 25.02 13.81 -6.45
N LEU A 510 26.01 13.31 -5.70
CA LEU A 510 27.42 13.65 -5.90
C LEU A 510 27.90 13.22 -7.30
N LYS A 511 27.56 12.00 -7.74
CA LYS A 511 27.85 11.54 -9.11
C LYS A 511 27.18 12.40 -10.18
N ALA A 512 26.02 12.97 -9.88
CA ALA A 512 25.31 13.88 -10.78
C ALA A 512 25.85 15.32 -10.73
N GLY A 513 26.86 15.63 -9.90
CA GLY A 513 27.48 16.95 -9.81
C GLY A 513 26.87 17.87 -8.74
N ALA A 514 26.27 17.30 -7.69
CA ALA A 514 25.88 18.07 -6.51
C ALA A 514 27.11 18.66 -5.81
N LYS A 515 27.04 19.95 -5.49
CA LYS A 515 28.10 20.72 -4.82
C LYS A 515 28.00 20.54 -3.31
N VAL A 516 29.10 20.16 -2.67
CA VAL A 516 29.19 19.89 -1.23
C VAL A 516 29.32 21.15 -0.37
N ASP A 517 29.72 22.27 -0.97
CA ASP A 517 30.08 23.54 -0.34
C ASP A 517 28.97 24.60 -0.38
N VAL A 518 27.84 24.31 -1.04
CA VAL A 518 26.66 25.19 -1.04
C VAL A 518 26.17 25.34 0.40
N LYS A 519 25.80 26.57 0.75
CA LYS A 519 25.24 26.94 2.05
C LYS A 519 23.77 27.30 1.89
N ASP A 520 22.94 26.85 2.83
CA ASP A 520 21.57 27.33 2.98
C ASP A 520 21.54 28.74 3.58
N ASP A 521 20.34 29.28 3.79
CA ASP A 521 20.17 30.63 4.36
C ASP A 521 20.63 30.73 5.82
N GLU A 522 20.81 29.61 6.52
CA GLU A 522 21.42 29.56 7.86
C GLU A 522 22.96 29.51 7.80
N GLY A 523 23.54 29.44 6.60
CA GLY A 523 24.97 29.29 6.38
C GLY A 523 25.49 27.85 6.49
N LYS A 524 24.60 26.85 6.56
CA LYS A 524 24.96 25.43 6.76
C LYS A 524 25.17 24.70 5.44
N THR A 525 26.22 23.88 5.39
CA THR A 525 26.45 22.94 4.27
C THR A 525 25.78 21.59 4.53
N ALA A 526 25.71 20.73 3.51
CA ALA A 526 25.21 19.36 3.68
C ALA A 526 25.97 18.58 4.76
N LEU A 527 27.30 18.77 4.89
CA LEU A 527 28.11 18.12 5.92
C LEU A 527 27.78 18.64 7.33
N MET A 528 27.57 19.96 7.48
CA MET A 528 27.18 20.55 8.77
C MET A 528 25.83 19.99 9.22
N ILE A 529 24.86 19.96 8.31
CA ILE A 529 23.54 19.37 8.57
C ILE A 529 23.65 17.88 8.93
N ALA A 530 24.48 17.11 8.24
CA ALA A 530 24.72 15.70 8.58
C ALA A 530 25.29 15.52 10.00
N LYS A 531 26.25 16.36 10.39
CA LYS A 531 26.86 16.31 11.73
C LYS A 531 25.87 16.71 12.83
N GLU A 532 25.08 17.76 12.62
CA GLU A 532 24.04 18.20 13.56
C GLU A 532 22.96 17.13 13.81
N ASN A 533 22.69 16.27 12.82
CA ASN A 533 21.64 15.25 12.88
C ASN A 533 22.16 13.83 13.19
N ASP A 534 23.43 13.66 13.58
CA ASP A 534 24.09 12.35 13.77
C ASP A 534 23.90 11.39 12.56
N ALA A 535 23.91 11.94 11.34
CA ALA A 535 23.75 11.19 10.10
C ALA A 535 25.06 10.52 9.68
N LYS A 536 25.47 9.47 10.41
CA LYS A 536 26.81 8.85 10.31
C LYS A 536 27.23 8.48 8.88
N ASN A 537 26.33 7.88 8.09
CA ASN A 537 26.67 7.47 6.73
C ASN A 537 26.86 8.68 5.81
N ALA A 538 26.01 9.71 5.97
CA ALA A 538 26.15 10.97 5.26
C ALA A 538 27.46 11.69 5.61
N VAL A 539 27.83 11.76 6.89
CA VAL A 539 29.10 12.35 7.34
C VAL A 539 30.28 11.64 6.67
N ILE A 540 30.34 10.31 6.75
CA ILE A 540 31.43 9.52 6.15
C ILE A 540 31.53 9.76 4.64
N GLN A 541 30.42 9.84 3.92
CA GLN A 541 30.44 10.07 2.47
C GLN A 541 30.84 11.50 2.10
N LEU A 542 30.30 12.49 2.79
CA LEU A 542 30.55 13.91 2.50
C LEU A 542 31.98 14.32 2.89
N GLU A 543 32.56 13.77 3.96
CA GLU A 543 33.97 13.99 4.31
C GLU A 543 34.95 13.44 3.28
N LYS A 544 34.59 12.36 2.57
CA LYS A 544 35.39 11.81 1.46
C LYS A 544 35.30 12.62 0.18
N SER A 545 34.34 13.54 0.09
CA SER A 545 33.99 14.30 -1.12
C SER A 545 34.44 15.76 -1.04
N LEU A 546 35.11 16.14 0.06
CA LEU A 546 35.85 17.39 0.26
C LEU A 546 37.33 17.14 -0.02
#